data_AF-X0RFZ1-F1
#
_entry.id   AF-X0RFZ1-F1
#
_cell.length_a   1.000
_cell.length_b   1.000
_cell.length_c   1.000
_cell.angle_alpha   90.00
_cell.angle_beta   90.00
_cell.angle_gamma   90.00
#
_symmetry.space_group_name_H-M   'P 1'
#
loop_
_entity.id
_entity.type
_entity.pdbx_description
1 polymer ?
#
loop_
_entity_poly.entity_id
_entity_poly.type
_entity_poly.pdbx_seq_one_letter_code
_entity_poly.pdbx_strand_id
1 'polypeptide(L)'
;MTIINYEELFGEFKPDGAISTDANLIANALMRELYISSGHQLARFLGVKCCFDNDMAMRVWVQKRLDVSFDYVIEDMRCQLQSELYELLPHSHYVGY
;
A
#
# COMPACT_ATOMS: atom_id res chain seq x y z
N MET A 1 -26.14 21.56 -12.13
CA MET A 1 -26.60 20.16 -12.00
C MET A 1 -25.35 19.31 -12.17
N THR A 2 -24.85 18.70 -11.09
CA THR A 2 -23.63 17.90 -11.13
C THR A 2 -23.99 16.56 -11.76
N ILE A 3 -23.43 16.26 -12.93
CA ILE A 3 -23.61 14.97 -13.57
C ILE A 3 -22.65 14.02 -12.86
N ILE A 4 -23.17 13.09 -12.06
CA ILE A 4 -22.36 12.05 -11.43
C ILE A 4 -22.17 10.93 -12.45
N ASN A 5 -20.92 10.68 -12.83
CA ASN A 5 -20.58 9.55 -13.69
C ASN A 5 -20.56 8.27 -12.86
N TYR A 6 -21.65 7.49 -12.95
CA TYR A 6 -21.81 6.27 -12.18
C TYR A 6 -20.76 5.21 -12.52
N GLU A 7 -20.32 5.12 -13.78
CA GLU A 7 -19.32 4.14 -14.20
C GLU A 7 -17.94 4.45 -13.60
N GLU A 8 -17.58 5.74 -13.57
CA GLU A 8 -16.35 6.22 -12.95
C GLU A 8 -16.37 5.99 -11.43
N LEU A 9 -17.50 6.33 -10.78
CA LEU A 9 -17.71 6.09 -9.35
C LEU A 9 -17.64 4.60 -9.01
N PHE A 10 -18.29 3.74 -9.81
CA PHE A 10 -18.29 2.30 -9.59
C PHE A 10 -16.88 1.69 -9.78
N GLY A 11 -16.13 2.17 -10.77
CA GLY A 11 -14.72 1.78 -10.95
C GLY A 11 -13.85 2.19 -9.76
N GLU A 12 -14.04 3.42 -9.26
CA GLU A 12 -13.34 3.95 -8.10
C GLU A 12 -13.63 3.15 -6.83
N PHE A 13 -14.87 2.72 -6.60
CA PHE A 13 -15.25 1.98 -5.37
C PHE A 13 -15.33 0.46 -5.51
N LYS A 14 -14.92 -0.09 -6.66
CA LYS A 14 -14.87 -1.55 -6.84
C LYS A 14 -14.00 -2.19 -5.74
N PRO A 15 -14.47 -3.22 -5.03
CA PRO A 15 -13.66 -3.86 -3.99
C PRO A 15 -12.37 -4.41 -4.61
N ASP A 16 -11.22 -4.04 -4.06
CA ASP A 16 -9.88 -4.49 -4.49
C ASP A 16 -9.59 -5.96 -4.12
N GLY A 17 -10.63 -6.74 -3.81
CA GLY A 17 -10.52 -8.13 -3.35
C GLY A 17 -10.41 -8.26 -1.83
N ALA A 18 -10.24 -9.50 -1.36
CA ALA A 18 -10.01 -9.80 0.05
C ALA A 18 -8.51 -9.68 0.37
N ILE A 19 -8.18 -9.07 1.50
CA ILE A 19 -6.81 -9.03 2.01
C ILE A 19 -6.51 -10.35 2.71
N SER A 20 -5.48 -11.06 2.22
CA SER A 20 -5.02 -12.32 2.81
C SER A 20 -4.39 -12.12 4.19
N THR A 21 -4.30 -13.20 4.97
CA THR A 21 -3.60 -13.18 6.28
C THR A 21 -2.14 -12.78 6.10
N ASP A 22 -1.48 -13.28 5.06
CA ASP A 22 -0.07 -12.99 4.80
C ASP A 22 0.14 -11.52 4.41
N ALA A 23 -0.74 -10.96 3.56
CA ALA A 23 -0.72 -9.53 3.26
C ALA A 23 -0.88 -8.67 4.52
N ASN A 24 -1.78 -9.05 5.43
CA ASN A 24 -1.95 -8.35 6.70
C ASN A 24 -0.70 -8.44 7.58
N LEU A 25 -0.07 -9.61 7.68
CA LEU A 25 1.14 -9.81 8.48
C LEU A 25 2.29 -8.97 7.96
N ILE A 26 2.55 -9.03 6.66
CA ILE A 26 3.63 -8.29 6.00
C ILE A 26 3.38 -6.78 6.11
N ALA A 27 2.16 -6.31 5.80
CA ALA A 27 1.81 -4.89 5.89
C ALA A 27 2.01 -4.34 7.32
N ASN A 28 1.56 -5.06 8.35
CA ASN A 28 1.73 -4.63 9.73
C ASN A 28 3.21 -4.60 10.14
N ALA A 29 4.01 -5.56 9.68
CA ALA A 29 5.45 -5.57 9.94
C ALA A 29 6.14 -4.35 9.29
N LEU A 30 5.85 -4.07 8.02
CA LEU A 30 6.40 -2.92 7.29
C LEU A 30 6.00 -1.58 7.91
N MET A 31 4.72 -1.41 8.29
CA MET A 31 4.27 -0.19 8.94
C MET A 31 5.01 0.06 10.26
N ARG A 32 5.23 -0.99 11.05
CA ARG A 32 5.96 -0.92 12.31
C ARG A 32 7.43 -0.61 12.10
N GLU A 33 8.08 -1.27 11.15
CA GLU A 33 9.51 -1.12 10.85
C GLU A 33 9.85 0.27 10.30
N LEU A 34 8.94 0.85 9.52
CA LEU A 34 9.14 2.14 8.85
C LEU A 34 8.48 3.30 9.60
N TYR A 35 7.95 3.06 10.79
CA TYR A 35 7.28 4.06 11.63
C TYR A 35 6.22 4.87 10.86
N ILE A 36 5.47 4.19 9.99
CA ILE A 36 4.44 4.83 9.19
C ILE A 36 3.34 5.31 10.13
N SER A 37 3.12 6.62 10.15
CA SER A 37 2.05 7.22 10.94
C SER A 37 0.68 6.88 10.37
N SER A 38 -0.34 6.90 11.23
CA SER A 38 -1.72 6.91 10.78
C SER A 38 -1.98 8.17 9.94
N GLY A 39 -2.72 8.02 8.83
CA GLY A 39 -2.94 9.10 7.88
C GLY A 39 -3.49 8.60 6.53
N HIS A 40 -3.46 9.45 5.50
CA HIS A 40 -4.01 9.15 4.16
C HIS A 40 -3.04 9.45 3.01
N GLN A 41 -1.79 9.78 3.29
CA GLN A 41 -0.86 10.27 2.27
C GLN A 41 -0.15 9.12 1.53
N LEU A 42 -0.09 7.93 2.13
CA LEU A 42 0.66 6.80 1.60
C LEU A 42 0.04 6.23 0.32
N ALA A 43 -1.29 6.25 0.21
CA ALA A 43 -2.03 5.72 -0.93
C ALA A 43 -1.52 6.26 -2.28
N ARG A 44 -1.18 7.55 -2.33
CA ARG A 44 -0.65 8.22 -3.53
C ARG A 44 0.71 7.67 -3.95
N PHE A 45 1.60 7.39 -3.00
CA PHE A 45 2.94 6.86 -3.29
C PHE A 45 2.87 5.39 -3.72
N LEU A 46 1.93 4.64 -3.16
CA LEU A 46 1.74 3.22 -3.46
C LEU A 46 0.95 2.96 -4.75
N GLY A 47 0.42 3.98 -5.40
CA GLY A 47 -0.41 3.82 -6.60
C GLY A 47 -1.71 3.05 -6.34
N VAL A 48 -2.24 3.14 -5.12
CA VAL A 48 -3.54 2.58 -4.73
C VAL A 48 -4.58 3.69 -4.62
N LYS A 49 -5.85 3.33 -4.39
CA LYS A 49 -6.93 4.30 -4.33
C LYS A 49 -6.71 5.30 -3.21
N CYS A 50 -6.85 6.59 -3.52
CA CYS A 50 -6.59 7.68 -2.57
C CYS A 50 -7.56 7.72 -1.38
N CYS A 51 -8.68 7.01 -1.47
CA CYS A 51 -9.64 6.88 -0.37
C CYS A 51 -9.13 6.00 0.79
N PHE A 52 -8.07 5.22 0.58
CA PHE A 52 -7.49 4.39 1.63
C PHE A 52 -6.66 5.22 2.62
N ASP A 53 -6.83 4.92 3.91
CA ASP A 53 -5.85 5.29 4.93
C ASP A 53 -4.53 4.54 4.71
N ASN A 54 -3.49 4.95 5.41
CA ASN A 54 -2.15 4.38 5.26
C ASN A 54 -2.14 2.87 5.54
N ASP A 55 -2.93 2.42 6.53
CA ASP A 55 -3.07 1.00 6.89
C ASP A 55 -3.66 0.17 5.74
N MET A 56 -4.81 0.58 5.23
CA MET A 56 -5.50 -0.10 4.13
C MET A 56 -4.71 0.04 2.83
N ALA A 57 -4.10 1.19 2.58
CA ALA A 57 -3.25 1.42 1.42
C ALA A 57 -2.07 0.45 1.40
N MET A 58 -1.38 0.27 2.54
CA MET A 58 -0.30 -0.70 2.67
C MET A 58 -0.80 -2.12 2.43
N ARG A 59 -1.92 -2.51 3.04
CA ARG A 59 -2.49 -3.86 2.89
C ARG A 59 -2.87 -4.19 1.45
N VAL A 60 -3.53 -3.25 0.76
CA VAL A 60 -3.91 -3.40 -0.65
C VAL A 60 -2.67 -3.47 -1.54
N TRP A 61 -1.67 -2.62 -1.27
CA TRP A 61 -0.43 -2.62 -2.04
C TRP A 61 0.34 -3.95 -1.88
N VAL A 62 0.49 -4.44 -0.64
CA VAL A 62 1.09 -5.75 -0.38
C VAL A 62 0.29 -6.85 -1.07
N GLN A 63 -1.04 -6.89 -0.92
CA GLN A 63 -1.89 -7.91 -1.56
C GLN A 63 -1.67 -7.96 -3.07
N LYS A 64 -1.64 -6.82 -3.76
CA LYS A 64 -1.38 -6.76 -5.20
C LYS A 64 -0.02 -7.34 -5.60
N ARG A 65 0.99 -7.27 -4.71
CA ARG A 65 2.30 -7.89 -4.94
C ARG A 65 2.30 -9.39 -4.67
N LEU A 66 1.52 -9.84 -3.69
CA LEU A 66 1.33 -11.27 -3.44
C LEU A 66 0.55 -11.94 -4.58
N ASP A 67 -0.46 -11.27 -5.14
CA ASP A 67 -1.30 -11.80 -6.23
C ASP A 67 -0.50 -12.10 -7.51
N VAL A 68 0.63 -11.43 -7.71
CA VAL A 68 1.54 -11.65 -8.86
C VAL A 68 2.73 -12.55 -8.54
N SER A 69 2.89 -12.95 -7.27
CA SER A 69 4.03 -13.72 -6.79
C SER A 69 3.62 -15.17 -6.53
N PHE A 70 4.36 -16.12 -7.10
CA PHE A 70 4.14 -17.55 -6.91
C PHE A 70 5.08 -18.10 -5.84
N ASP A 71 4.55 -18.88 -4.89
CA ASP A 71 5.30 -19.61 -3.84
C ASP A 71 6.31 -18.74 -3.06
N TYR A 72 5.88 -17.56 -2.63
CA TYR A 72 6.72 -16.66 -1.84
C TYR A 72 6.88 -17.14 -0.39
N VAL A 73 8.05 -16.84 0.19
CA VAL A 73 8.27 -16.91 1.63
C VAL A 73 7.96 -15.54 2.24
N ILE A 74 7.17 -15.51 3.31
CA ILE A 74 6.72 -14.27 3.96
C ILE A 74 7.89 -13.32 4.29
N GLU A 75 8.98 -13.86 4.83
CA GLU A 75 10.14 -13.06 5.25
C GLU A 75 10.90 -12.45 4.07
N ASP A 76 11.11 -13.23 3.01
CA ASP A 76 11.79 -12.78 1.80
C ASP A 76 10.95 -11.71 1.09
N MET A 77 9.64 -11.94 1.01
CA MET A 77 8.69 -10.98 0.45
C MET A 77 8.67 -9.69 1.27
N ARG A 78 8.70 -9.76 2.61
CA ARG A 78 8.80 -8.56 3.46
C ARG A 78 10.06 -7.76 3.14
N CYS A 79 11.22 -8.42 3.08
CA CYS A 79 12.50 -7.76 2.79
C CYS A 79 12.52 -7.10 1.40
N GLN A 80 11.95 -7.77 0.39
CA GLN A 80 11.81 -7.21 -0.94
C GLN A 80 10.91 -5.97 -0.93
N LEU A 81 9.71 -6.10 -0.35
CA LEU A 81 8.74 -5.00 -0.33
C LEU A 81 9.23 -3.81 0.50
N GLN A 82 10.00 -4.04 1.56
CA GLN A 82 10.65 -2.97 2.31
C GLN A 82 11.60 -2.16 1.41
N SER A 83 12.39 -2.85 0.59
CA SER A 83 13.35 -2.23 -0.32
C SER A 83 12.63 -1.43 -1.40
N GLU A 84 11.58 -1.99 -2.01
CA GLU A 84 10.75 -1.29 -2.99
C GLU A 84 10.06 -0.06 -2.38
N LEU A 85 9.57 -0.16 -1.15
CA LEU A 85 8.92 0.95 -0.47
C LEU A 85 9.91 2.07 -0.14
N TYR A 86 11.15 1.72 0.19
CA TYR A 86 12.23 2.67 0.38
C TYR A 86 12.42 3.49 -0.89
N GLU A 87 12.57 2.85 -2.05
CA GLU A 87 12.72 3.53 -3.35
C GLU A 87 11.53 4.42 -3.74
N LEU A 88 10.30 4.03 -3.36
CA LEU A 88 9.08 4.76 -3.69
C LEU A 88 8.86 6.03 -2.84
N LEU A 89 9.32 6.01 -1.58
CA LEU A 89 9.09 7.12 -0.67
C LEU A 89 10.15 8.20 -0.86
N PRO A 90 9.76 9.49 -0.90
CA PRO A 90 10.74 10.58 -0.90
C PRO A 90 11.55 10.49 0.39
N HIS A 91 12.83 10.17 0.24
CA HIS A 91 13.73 10.13 1.37
C HIS A 91 13.91 11.58 1.79
N SER A 92 13.65 11.91 3.05
CA SER A 92 14.11 13.19 3.56
C SER A 92 15.64 13.13 3.49
N HIS A 93 16.22 13.71 2.44
CA HIS A 93 17.61 14.13 2.49
C HIS A 93 17.67 15.07 3.68
N TYR A 94 18.19 14.56 4.79
CA TYR A 94 18.58 15.36 5.93
C TYR A 94 19.66 16.31 5.42
N VAL A 95 19.24 17.51 4.99
CA VAL A 95 20.16 18.62 4.74
C VAL A 95 20.63 19.03 6.13
N GLY A 96 21.76 18.45 6.53
CA GLY A 96 22.47 18.85 7.74
C GLY A 96 22.78 20.33 7.67
N TYR A 97 22.36 21.04 8.71
CA TYR A 97 22.81 22.40 9.01
C TYR A 97 24.15 22.34 9.75
#